data_AF-A0A2J6STN9-F1
#
_entry.id   AF-A0A2J6STN9-F1
#
_cell.length_a   1.000
_cell.length_b   1.000
_cell.length_c   1.000
_cell.angle_alpha   90.00
_cell.angle_beta   90.00
_cell.angle_gamma   90.00
#
_symmetry.space_group_name_H-M   'P 1'
#
loop_
_entity.id
_entity.type
_entity.pdbx_description
1 polymer ?
#
loop_
_entity_poly.entity_id
_entity_poly.type
_entity_poly.pdbx_seq_one_letter_code
_entity_poly.pdbx_strand_id
1 'polypeptide(L)'
;MLRKVQDYIHMLQLSNYILTTVPKFNEPEMVGLPIKAILDARMGTKSGNTAFLYQKARFLRSSDSTSVMNDKKDGWFNPHALEAMRHASRRLEKWNFGDDYICDPNAPHYGFTSWDGFFIRRSKEGIRHVTCQDDNAIVNACGGAPYAISNHVKALDKFWLKEQPYSLKCMSNHGP
;
A
#
# COMPACT_ATOMS: atom_id res chain seq x y z
N MET A 1 17.87 -3.64 -7.65
CA MET A 1 18.61 -3.61 -6.36
C MET A 1 18.83 -2.16 -5.96
N LEU A 2 18.19 -1.68 -4.90
CA LEU A 2 18.51 -0.37 -4.34
C LEU A 2 19.89 -0.45 -3.69
N ARG A 3 20.82 0.42 -4.10
CA ARG A 3 22.16 0.49 -3.52
C ARG A 3 22.04 0.87 -2.03
N LYS A 4 22.88 0.28 -1.18
CA LYS A 4 22.94 0.64 0.25
C LYS A 4 23.15 2.16 0.38
N VAL A 5 22.33 2.81 1.20
CA VAL A 5 22.47 4.23 1.55
C VAL A 5 23.84 4.42 2.20
N GLN A 6 24.63 5.37 1.68
CA GLN A 6 26.03 5.57 2.10
C GLN A 6 26.13 6.68 3.16
N ASP A 7 25.45 7.78 2.92
CA ASP A 7 25.41 8.97 3.79
C ASP A 7 24.06 9.70 3.62
N TYR A 8 23.90 10.81 4.35
CA TYR A 8 22.65 11.57 4.36
C TYR A 8 22.39 12.34 3.04
N ILE A 9 23.43 12.70 2.28
CA ILE A 9 23.27 13.36 0.98
C ILE A 9 22.77 12.34 -0.05
N HIS A 10 23.37 11.16 -0.09
CA HIS A 10 22.90 10.04 -0.92
C HIS A 10 21.46 9.66 -0.54
N MET A 11 21.10 9.66 0.74
CA MET A 11 19.72 9.45 1.21
C MET A 11 18.75 10.51 0.65
N LEU A 12 19.12 11.80 0.69
CA LEU A 12 18.29 12.88 0.16
C LEU A 12 18.14 12.81 -1.36
N GLN A 13 19.21 12.46 -2.08
CA GLN A 13 19.17 12.24 -3.54
C GLN A 13 18.23 11.09 -3.92
N LEU A 14 18.32 9.96 -3.21
CA LEU A 14 17.42 8.82 -3.41
C LEU A 14 15.97 9.18 -3.06
N SER A 15 15.77 9.96 -1.99
CA SER A 15 14.43 10.44 -1.60
C SER A 15 13.84 11.33 -2.69
N ASN A 16 14.60 12.29 -3.22
CA ASN A 16 14.17 13.14 -4.32
C ASN A 16 13.78 12.30 -5.55
N TYR A 17 14.63 11.34 -5.94
CA TYR A 17 14.34 10.45 -7.05
C TYR A 17 13.04 9.66 -6.84
N ILE A 18 12.83 9.07 -5.66
CA ILE A 18 11.63 8.28 -5.35
C ILE A 18 10.38 9.15 -5.30
N LEU A 19 10.48 10.36 -4.74
CA LEU A 19 9.37 11.31 -4.65
C LEU A 19 8.96 11.88 -6.01
N THR A 20 9.76 11.68 -7.06
CA THR A 20 9.48 12.11 -8.44
C THR A 20 9.41 10.94 -9.43
N THR A 21 9.35 9.69 -8.94
CA THR A 21 9.29 8.49 -9.79
C THR A 21 8.02 7.72 -9.49
N VAL A 22 7.27 7.37 -10.54
CA VAL A 22 6.05 6.60 -10.37
C VAL A 22 6.37 5.11 -10.21
N PRO A 23 5.70 4.39 -9.28
CA PRO A 23 5.87 2.95 -9.12
C PRO A 23 5.40 2.19 -10.36
N LYS A 24 6.33 1.47 -10.98
CA LYS A 24 6.06 0.53 -12.07
C LYS A 24 5.57 -0.81 -11.52
N PHE A 25 4.80 -1.54 -12.32
CA PHE A 25 4.44 -2.92 -11.99
C PHE A 25 5.70 -3.81 -12.06
N ASN A 26 5.87 -4.69 -11.07
CA ASN A 26 6.96 -5.66 -11.02
C ASN A 26 6.54 -6.90 -10.21
N GLU A 27 7.04 -8.06 -10.60
CA GLU A 27 6.85 -9.34 -9.89
C GLU A 27 8.17 -9.78 -9.20
N PRO A 28 8.12 -10.41 -8.01
CA PRO A 28 6.94 -10.66 -7.18
C PRO A 28 6.38 -9.37 -6.58
N GLU A 29 5.06 -9.34 -6.33
CA GLU A 29 4.12 -8.24 -5.98
C GLU A 29 4.51 -7.29 -4.82
N MET A 30 5.78 -7.16 -4.46
CA MET A 30 6.23 -5.99 -3.74
C MET A 30 6.26 -4.80 -4.70
N VAL A 31 5.18 -4.03 -4.72
CA VAL A 31 5.34 -2.57 -4.70
C VAL A 31 6.06 -2.25 -3.39
N GLY A 32 7.34 -2.57 -3.35
CA GLY A 32 8.19 -2.29 -2.21
C GLY A 32 8.22 -0.80 -2.14
N LEU A 33 7.53 -0.22 -1.15
CA LEU A 33 7.54 1.21 -0.82
C LEU A 33 8.99 1.68 -0.97
N PRO A 34 9.39 2.32 -2.08
CA PRO A 34 10.81 2.49 -2.35
C PRO A 34 11.46 3.37 -1.27
N ILE A 35 10.65 4.26 -0.70
CA ILE A 35 10.98 5.05 0.47
C ILE A 35 11.28 4.20 1.71
N LYS A 36 10.55 3.10 1.96
CA LYS A 36 10.82 2.17 3.07
C LYS A 36 12.24 1.61 2.99
N ALA A 37 12.72 1.27 1.79
CA ALA A 37 14.08 0.75 1.63
C ALA A 37 15.17 1.79 1.98
N ILE A 38 14.88 3.09 1.85
CA ILE A 38 15.76 4.16 2.34
C ILE A 38 15.64 4.30 3.86
N LEU A 39 14.42 4.28 4.37
CA LEU A 39 14.13 4.69 5.74
C LEU A 39 14.25 3.54 6.77
N ASP A 40 14.23 2.28 6.36
CA ASP A 40 14.01 1.10 7.24
C ASP A 40 14.92 1.09 8.47
N ALA A 41 16.22 1.31 8.26
CA ALA A 41 17.21 1.29 9.33
C ALA A 41 17.09 2.47 10.32
N ARG A 42 16.31 3.51 9.98
CA ARG A 42 16.25 4.78 10.70
C ARG A 42 14.87 5.10 11.27
N MET A 43 13.79 4.55 10.68
CA MET A 43 12.41 4.75 11.17
C MET A 43 12.22 4.31 12.63
N GLY A 44 12.98 3.31 13.10
CA GLY A 44 12.91 2.84 14.48
C GLY A 44 13.56 3.77 15.51
N THR A 45 14.23 4.85 15.09
CA THR A 45 14.89 5.80 16.01
C THR A 45 14.00 7.00 16.29
N LYS A 46 14.09 7.60 17.49
CA LYS A 46 13.36 8.84 17.83
C LYS A 46 13.64 9.95 16.80
N SER A 47 14.91 10.14 16.45
CA SER A 47 15.33 11.16 15.48
C SER A 47 14.78 10.89 14.08
N GLY A 48 14.77 9.63 13.64
CA GLY A 48 14.18 9.25 12.35
C GLY A 48 12.67 9.47 12.32
N ASN A 49 11.96 9.05 13.37
CA ASN A 49 10.52 9.31 13.48
C ASN A 49 10.21 10.81 13.31
N THR A 50 10.87 11.69 14.07
CA THR A 50 10.69 13.15 13.95
C THR A 50 11.01 13.67 12.54
N ALA A 51 12.09 13.20 11.92
CA ALA A 51 12.54 13.67 10.61
C ALA A 51 11.56 13.36 9.45
N PHE A 52 10.79 12.26 9.54
CA PHE A 52 9.96 11.77 8.44
C PHE A 52 8.46 12.04 8.58
N LEU A 53 8.01 12.66 9.68
CA LEU A 53 6.58 12.92 9.94
C LEU A 53 5.91 13.96 9.01
N TYR A 54 6.66 14.68 8.16
CA TYR A 54 6.15 15.87 7.47
C TYR A 54 6.46 15.99 5.97
N GLN A 55 6.57 14.89 5.23
CA GLN A 55 6.71 14.95 3.77
C GLN A 55 5.44 14.50 3.05
N LYS A 56 4.76 15.45 2.37
CA LYS A 56 3.67 15.15 1.44
C LYS A 56 4.23 15.00 0.03
N ALA A 57 4.24 13.78 -0.49
CA ALA A 57 4.56 13.52 -1.90
C ALA A 57 3.46 14.13 -2.79
N ARG A 58 3.83 15.01 -3.74
CA ARG A 58 2.89 15.65 -4.68
C ARG A 58 2.85 14.96 -6.05
N PHE A 59 3.94 14.31 -6.45
CA PHE A 59 4.12 13.77 -7.79
C PHE A 59 3.08 12.70 -8.15
N LEU A 60 2.76 11.78 -7.24
CA LEU A 60 1.77 10.72 -7.50
C LEU A 60 0.33 11.24 -7.67
N ARG A 61 0.09 12.52 -7.39
CA ARG A 61 -1.19 13.20 -7.65
C ARG A 61 -1.22 13.95 -8.98
N SER A 62 -0.10 14.07 -9.68
CA SER A 62 -0.04 14.75 -10.98
C SER A 62 -0.39 13.80 -12.13
N SER A 63 -0.74 14.38 -13.28
CA SER A 63 -0.94 13.64 -14.53
C SER A 63 0.31 12.89 -15.00
N ASP A 64 1.51 13.40 -14.72
CA ASP A 64 2.77 12.76 -15.17
C ASP A 64 2.95 11.35 -14.59
N SER A 65 2.31 11.08 -13.45
CA SER A 65 2.28 9.77 -12.81
C SER A 65 1.38 8.74 -13.51
N THR A 66 0.60 9.11 -14.53
CA THR A 66 -0.17 8.13 -15.33
C THR A 66 0.69 7.41 -16.36
N SER A 67 1.97 7.78 -16.51
CA SER A 67 2.90 7.19 -17.48
C SER A 67 3.08 5.67 -17.39
N VAL A 68 2.72 5.05 -16.26
CA VAL A 68 2.73 3.58 -16.03
C VAL A 68 1.34 2.94 -16.11
N MET A 69 0.29 3.69 -16.40
CA MET A 69 -1.08 3.18 -16.57
C MET A 69 -1.32 2.79 -18.02
N ASN A 70 -0.63 1.73 -18.44
CA ASN A 70 -0.68 1.19 -19.78
C ASN A 70 -0.46 -0.33 -19.74
N ASP A 71 -0.52 -0.95 -20.92
CA ASP A 71 -0.41 -2.38 -21.16
C ASP A 71 1.02 -2.86 -21.46
N LYS A 72 2.03 -1.97 -21.36
CA LYS A 72 3.43 -2.34 -21.55
C LYS A 72 3.94 -3.22 -20.41
N LYS A 73 5.09 -3.87 -20.62
CA LYS A 73 5.71 -4.83 -19.68
C LYS A 73 5.78 -4.37 -18.21
N ASP A 74 5.99 -3.08 -17.96
CA ASP A 74 6.11 -2.48 -16.63
C ASP A 74 4.88 -1.63 -16.23
N GLY A 75 3.82 -1.67 -17.04
CA GLY A 75 2.57 -0.96 -16.84
C GLY A 75 1.54 -1.72 -16.00
N TRP A 76 0.65 -0.98 -15.36
CA TRP A 76 -0.36 -1.50 -14.44
C TRP A 76 -1.58 -2.14 -15.11
N PHE A 77 -1.71 -2.04 -16.43
CA PHE A 77 -2.79 -2.67 -17.20
C PHE A 77 -2.29 -3.74 -18.16
N ASN A 78 -1.05 -4.20 -17.99
CA ASN A 78 -0.58 -5.36 -18.74
C ASN A 78 -1.26 -6.64 -18.21
N PRO A 79 -1.25 -7.75 -18.98
CA PRO A 79 -1.93 -8.98 -18.61
C PRO A 79 -1.50 -9.55 -17.24
N HIS A 80 -0.21 -9.45 -16.89
CA HIS A 80 0.31 -9.92 -15.60
C HIS A 80 -0.21 -9.07 -14.44
N ALA A 81 -0.22 -7.75 -14.58
CA ALA A 81 -0.73 -6.83 -13.59
C ALA A 81 -2.24 -7.00 -13.37
N LEU A 82 -3.00 -7.21 -14.45
CA LEU A 82 -4.43 -7.49 -14.38
C LEU A 82 -4.70 -8.82 -13.66
N GLU A 83 -3.92 -9.86 -13.94
CA GLU A 83 -4.08 -11.16 -13.29
C GLU A 83 -3.72 -11.11 -11.80
N ALA A 84 -2.63 -10.44 -11.43
CA ALA A 84 -2.28 -10.16 -10.03
C ALA A 84 -3.42 -9.42 -9.30
N MET A 85 -3.99 -8.38 -9.93
CA MET A 85 -5.13 -7.66 -9.38
C MET A 85 -6.41 -8.51 -9.30
N ARG A 86 -6.64 -9.43 -10.23
CA ARG A 86 -7.73 -10.40 -10.18
C ARG A 86 -7.60 -11.32 -8.96
N HIS A 87 -6.40 -11.84 -8.72
CA HIS A 87 -6.08 -12.67 -7.56
C HIS A 87 -6.22 -11.93 -6.22
N ALA A 88 -5.92 -10.63 -6.20
CA ALA A 88 -6.10 -9.77 -5.04
C ALA A 88 -7.54 -9.25 -4.85
N SER A 89 -8.40 -9.37 -5.87
CA SER A 89 -9.83 -9.01 -5.81
C SER A 89 -10.68 -10.21 -5.38
N ARG A 90 -11.94 -10.28 -5.85
CA ARG A 90 -12.93 -11.33 -5.55
C ARG A 90 -12.57 -12.71 -6.13
N ARG A 91 -11.46 -12.83 -6.87
CA ARG A 91 -10.98 -14.08 -7.49
C ARG A 91 -12.01 -14.77 -8.38
N LEU A 92 -12.86 -13.99 -9.05
CA LEU A 92 -13.80 -14.53 -10.02
C LEU A 92 -13.08 -15.14 -11.23
N GLU A 93 -13.61 -16.24 -11.75
CA GLU A 93 -13.09 -16.94 -12.93
C GLU A 93 -13.18 -16.06 -14.19
N LYS A 94 -14.30 -15.35 -14.35
CA LYS A 94 -14.49 -14.30 -15.35
C LYS A 94 -14.46 -12.95 -14.66
N TRP A 95 -13.43 -12.15 -14.95
CA TRP A 95 -13.23 -10.86 -14.32
C TRP A 95 -12.53 -9.90 -15.27
N ASN A 96 -13.06 -8.68 -15.37
CA ASN A 96 -12.35 -7.55 -15.94
C ASN A 96 -12.17 -6.48 -14.87
N PHE A 97 -11.10 -5.70 -15.00
CA PHE A 97 -10.83 -4.58 -14.09
C PHE A 97 -12.01 -3.60 -13.98
N GLY A 98 -12.66 -3.32 -15.12
CA GLY A 98 -13.82 -2.44 -15.19
C GLY A 98 -15.08 -2.97 -14.51
N ASP A 99 -15.14 -4.25 -14.13
CA ASP A 99 -16.31 -4.83 -13.45
C ASP A 99 -16.37 -4.38 -11.98
N ASP A 100 -15.20 -4.28 -11.33
CA ASP A 100 -15.10 -3.99 -9.90
C ASP A 100 -14.88 -2.51 -9.57
N TYR A 101 -14.29 -1.74 -10.50
CA TYR A 101 -13.83 -0.38 -10.23
C TYR A 101 -14.51 0.66 -11.11
N ILE A 102 -14.68 1.86 -10.55
CA ILE A 102 -15.18 3.03 -11.29
C ILE A 102 -14.06 3.50 -12.24
N CYS A 103 -14.18 3.15 -13.53
CA CYS A 103 -13.23 3.48 -14.58
C CYS A 103 -13.89 3.32 -15.97
N ASP A 104 -13.24 3.87 -17.00
CA ASP A 104 -13.64 3.68 -18.41
C ASP A 104 -12.50 2.98 -19.16
N PRO A 105 -12.57 1.66 -19.41
CA PRO A 105 -11.54 0.90 -20.09
C PRO A 105 -11.18 1.41 -21.50
N ASN A 106 -12.06 2.18 -22.14
CA ASN A 106 -11.82 2.74 -23.48
C ASN A 106 -11.15 4.11 -23.43
N ALA A 107 -11.14 4.78 -22.27
CA ALA A 107 -10.44 6.03 -22.08
C ALA A 107 -8.94 5.82 -21.85
N PRO A 108 -8.08 6.80 -22.18
CA PRO A 108 -6.69 6.79 -21.79
C PRO A 108 -6.53 6.52 -20.29
N HIS A 109 -5.61 5.62 -19.92
CA HIS A 109 -5.34 5.24 -18.53
C HIS A 109 -6.59 4.77 -17.76
N TYR A 110 -7.58 4.21 -18.46
CA TYR A 110 -8.87 3.83 -17.91
C TYR A 110 -9.66 4.99 -17.25
N GLY A 111 -9.35 6.24 -17.64
CA GLY A 111 -9.93 7.45 -17.06
C GLY A 111 -9.27 7.94 -15.76
N PHE A 112 -8.21 7.29 -15.28
CA PHE A 112 -7.45 7.78 -14.12
C PHE A 112 -6.54 8.95 -14.50
N THR A 113 -6.53 9.99 -13.66
CA THR A 113 -5.73 11.20 -13.90
C THR A 113 -4.42 11.24 -13.11
N SER A 114 -4.17 10.29 -12.21
CA SER A 114 -2.95 10.20 -11.40
C SER A 114 -2.78 8.82 -10.77
N TRP A 115 -1.54 8.44 -10.46
CA TRP A 115 -1.21 7.17 -9.81
C TRP A 115 -1.88 6.99 -8.46
N ASP A 116 -1.95 8.04 -7.64
CA ASP A 116 -2.73 8.04 -6.41
C ASP A 116 -4.17 7.66 -6.70
N GLY A 117 -4.81 8.30 -7.69
CA GLY A 117 -6.20 8.01 -8.08
C GLY A 117 -6.44 6.55 -8.48
N PHE A 118 -5.48 5.93 -9.16
CA PHE A 118 -5.51 4.49 -9.47
C PHE A 118 -5.26 3.61 -8.22
N PHE A 119 -4.34 4.01 -7.35
CA PHE A 119 -3.98 3.25 -6.15
C PHE A 119 -5.12 3.21 -5.12
N ILE A 120 -5.79 4.35 -4.91
CA ILE A 120 -6.97 4.47 -4.04
C ILE A 120 -8.30 4.36 -4.80
N ARG A 121 -8.27 3.77 -6.01
CA ARG A 121 -9.43 3.67 -6.90
C ARG A 121 -10.68 3.19 -6.17
N ARG A 122 -11.81 3.80 -6.53
CA ARG A 122 -13.10 3.45 -5.92
C ARG A 122 -13.65 2.18 -6.54
N SER A 123 -14.07 1.27 -5.68
CA SER A 123 -14.93 0.16 -6.03
C SER A 123 -16.31 0.66 -6.46
N LYS A 124 -16.95 -0.05 -7.40
CA LYS A 124 -18.37 0.15 -7.69
C LYS A 124 -19.22 -0.20 -6.48
N GLU A 125 -20.42 0.35 -6.42
CA GLU A 125 -21.37 0.00 -5.37
C GLU A 125 -21.77 -1.48 -5.46
N GLY A 126 -22.03 -2.10 -4.31
CA GLY A 126 -22.41 -3.51 -4.22
C GLY A 126 -21.25 -4.51 -4.26
N ILE A 127 -20.11 -4.24 -4.89
CA ILE A 127 -19.13 -5.33 -5.11
C ILE A 127 -18.51 -5.93 -3.83
N ARG A 128 -18.55 -5.21 -2.69
CA ARG A 128 -18.10 -5.68 -1.37
C ARG A 128 -19.30 -5.82 -0.43
N HIS A 129 -20.13 -6.84 -0.66
CA HIS A 129 -21.26 -7.13 0.19
C HIS A 129 -20.83 -7.68 1.56
N VAL A 130 -21.41 -7.14 2.63
CA VAL A 130 -21.41 -7.78 3.94
C VAL A 130 -22.51 -8.84 3.91
N THR A 131 -22.12 -10.11 3.87
CA THR A 131 -23.07 -11.24 3.75
C THR A 131 -23.62 -11.70 5.10
N CYS A 132 -23.08 -11.20 6.21
CA CYS A 132 -23.56 -11.54 7.53
C CYS A 132 -24.84 -10.76 7.86
N GLN A 133 -25.86 -11.46 8.35
CA GLN A 133 -27.14 -10.90 8.77
C GLN A 133 -27.20 -10.61 10.29
N ASP A 134 -26.16 -11.00 11.03
CA ASP A 134 -26.05 -10.73 12.48
C ASP A 134 -25.42 -9.36 12.70
N ASP A 135 -26.16 -8.48 13.38
CA ASP A 135 -25.71 -7.13 13.73
C ASP A 135 -24.50 -7.14 14.69
N ASN A 136 -24.20 -8.27 15.35
CA ASN A 136 -23.04 -8.44 16.21
C ASN A 136 -21.79 -8.97 15.50
N ALA A 137 -21.87 -9.21 14.19
CA ALA A 137 -20.75 -9.77 13.45
C ALA A 137 -19.64 -8.74 13.18
N ILE A 138 -18.41 -9.11 13.49
CA ILE A 138 -17.22 -8.35 13.10
C ILE A 138 -16.72 -8.90 11.77
N VAL A 139 -16.80 -8.07 10.72
CA VAL A 139 -16.28 -8.40 9.39
C VAL A 139 -14.90 -7.80 9.15
N ASN A 140 -14.22 -8.31 8.13
CA ASN A 140 -12.89 -7.83 7.78
C ASN A 140 -12.92 -6.36 7.34
N ALA A 141 -12.02 -5.55 7.90
CA ALA A 141 -11.94 -4.12 7.61
C ALA A 141 -11.33 -3.81 6.22
N CYS A 142 -10.56 -4.74 5.65
CA CYS A 142 -9.91 -4.55 4.36
C CYS A 142 -9.87 -5.86 3.54
N GLY A 143 -9.41 -5.77 2.28
CA GLY A 143 -9.25 -6.96 1.42
C GLY A 143 -8.05 -7.86 1.79
N GLY A 144 -7.37 -7.61 2.91
CA GLY A 144 -6.21 -8.39 3.35
C GLY A 144 -6.58 -9.51 4.31
N ALA A 145 -5.71 -10.50 4.48
CA ALA A 145 -5.85 -11.51 5.53
C ALA A 145 -5.23 -11.01 6.85
N PRO A 146 -5.76 -11.41 8.01
CA PRO A 146 -5.12 -11.14 9.29
C PRO A 146 -3.68 -11.69 9.31
N TYR A 147 -2.70 -10.87 9.68
CA TYR A 147 -1.31 -11.30 9.84
C TYR A 147 -1.12 -12.10 11.13
N ALA A 148 -1.67 -11.59 12.24
CA ALA A 148 -1.61 -12.22 13.55
C ALA A 148 -2.88 -11.87 14.33
N ILE A 149 -3.39 -12.84 15.10
CA ILE A 149 -4.52 -12.66 16.02
C ILE A 149 -4.02 -13.04 17.41
N SER A 150 -4.24 -12.16 18.38
CA SER A 150 -3.88 -12.40 19.78
C SER A 150 -5.05 -12.02 20.68
N ASN A 151 -5.36 -12.90 21.63
CA ASN A 151 -6.44 -12.72 22.58
C ASN A 151 -5.86 -12.34 23.95
N HIS A 152 -6.67 -11.67 24.78
CA HIS A 152 -6.29 -11.28 26.14
C HIS A 152 -5.01 -10.42 26.22
N VAL A 153 -4.79 -9.56 25.20
CA VAL A 153 -3.67 -8.61 25.18
C VAL A 153 -3.72 -7.66 26.37
N LYS A 154 -2.56 -7.41 26.97
CA LYS A 154 -2.44 -6.58 28.18
C LYS A 154 -2.26 -5.11 27.84
N ALA A 155 -2.73 -4.24 28.74
CA ALA A 155 -2.47 -2.79 28.63
C ALA A 155 -0.97 -2.46 28.58
N LEU A 156 -0.17 -3.21 29.36
CA LEU A 156 1.28 -3.18 29.38
C LEU A 156 1.81 -4.62 29.36
N ASP A 157 2.73 -4.91 28.45
CA ASP A 157 3.40 -6.22 28.38
C ASP A 157 4.93 -6.06 28.31
N LYS A 158 5.66 -7.11 28.69
CA LYS A 158 7.13 -7.11 28.71
C LYS A 158 7.66 -7.81 27.47
N PHE A 159 8.40 -7.07 26.65
CA PHE A 159 9.10 -7.61 25.49
C PHE A 159 10.38 -8.33 25.95
N TRP A 160 10.36 -9.66 26.00
CA TRP A 160 11.59 -10.46 26.10
C TRP A 160 11.73 -11.35 24.86
N LEU A 161 12.97 -11.64 24.51
CA LEU A 161 13.41 -12.02 23.16
C LEU A 161 12.63 -13.21 22.55
N LYS A 162 12.10 -12.97 21.33
CA LYS A 162 11.25 -13.83 20.47
C LYS A 162 9.84 -14.09 21.04
N GLU A 163 8.85 -14.01 20.14
CA GLU A 163 7.38 -13.96 20.35
C GLU A 163 6.70 -12.57 20.43
N GLN A 164 7.46 -11.46 20.34
CA GLN A 164 6.97 -10.07 20.19
C GLN A 164 5.57 -9.77 20.82
N PRO A 165 5.40 -9.89 22.15
CA PRO A 165 4.16 -9.51 22.81
C PRO A 165 3.88 -8.02 22.59
N TYR A 166 2.64 -7.63 22.33
CA TYR A 166 2.28 -6.22 22.09
C TYR A 166 1.65 -5.58 23.32
N SER A 167 2.10 -4.37 23.66
CA SER A 167 1.52 -3.52 24.70
C SER A 167 0.52 -2.54 24.07
N LEU A 168 -0.75 -2.59 24.48
CA LEU A 168 -1.79 -1.69 23.95
C LEU A 168 -1.47 -0.20 24.18
N LYS A 169 -0.90 0.15 25.35
CA LYS A 169 -0.47 1.53 25.61
C LYS A 169 0.62 1.98 24.66
N CYS A 170 1.56 1.10 24.31
CA CYS A 170 2.62 1.46 23.37
C CYS A 170 2.06 1.61 21.94
N MET A 171 1.16 0.72 21.51
CA MET A 171 0.49 0.83 20.19
C MET A 171 -0.35 2.09 20.06
N SER A 172 -1.00 2.52 21.14
CA SER A 172 -1.89 3.68 21.17
C SER A 172 -1.16 4.99 21.49
N ASN A 173 0.18 5.02 21.41
CA ASN A 173 1.02 6.18 21.74
C ASN A 173 0.71 6.76 23.14
N HIS A 174 0.50 5.89 24.12
CA HIS A 174 0.12 6.23 25.50
C HIS A 174 -1.17 7.06 25.62
N GLY A 175 -2.02 7.02 24.59
CA GLY A 175 -3.39 7.54 24.66
C GLY A 175 -4.21 6.88 25.77
N PRO A 176 -5.32 7.54 26.18
CA PRO A 176 -6.23 7.02 27.19
C PRO A 176 -6.78 5.64 26.83
#